data_AF-A0A9X0PKW6-F1
#
_entry.id   AF-A0A9X0PKW6-F1
#
_cell.length_a   1.000
_cell.length_b   1.000
_cell.length_c   1.000
_cell.angle_alpha   90.00
_cell.angle_beta   90.00
_cell.angle_gamma   90.00
#
_symmetry.space_group_name_H-M   'P 1'
#
loop_
_entity.id
_entity.type
_entity.pdbx_description
1 polymer ?
#
loop_
_entity_poly.entity_id
_entity_poly.type
_entity_poly.pdbx_seq_one_letter_code
_entity_poly.pdbx_strand_id
1 'polypeptide(L)'
;MQARLSRLHRHALSRVGAIKTSKTFEQLGYTVDEFVRHVERQFHSGMGWHNMSEWQVDHILPASSARNLEDVIALNQLSNLRPMWAEENNKKKNSRTSLL
;
A
#
# COMPACT_ATOMS: atom_id res chain seq x y z
N MET A 1 6.10 -11.75 0.29
CA MET A 1 5.73 -10.35 -0.02
C MET A 1 5.00 -10.20 -1.36
N GLN A 2 5.61 -10.59 -2.48
CA GLN A 2 5.07 -10.41 -3.85
C GLN A 2 3.63 -10.94 -4.05
N ALA A 3 3.35 -12.16 -3.60
CA ALA A 3 2.02 -12.78 -3.72
C ALA A 3 0.94 -11.99 -2.93
N ARG A 4 1.29 -11.49 -1.74
CA ARG A 4 0.41 -10.67 -0.90
C ARG A 4 0.05 -9.36 -1.61
N LEU A 5 1.04 -8.63 -2.12
CA LEU A 5 0.82 -7.38 -2.86
C LEU A 5 -0.01 -7.61 -4.13
N SER A 6 0.25 -8.71 -4.84
CA SER A 6 -0.52 -9.08 -6.04
C SER A 6 -1.99 -9.37 -5.73
N ARG A 7 -2.27 -10.02 -4.58
CA ARG A 7 -3.64 -10.29 -4.11
C ARG A 7 -4.35 -8.99 -3.71
N LEU A 8 -3.69 -8.12 -2.97
CA LEU A 8 -4.25 -6.83 -2.53
C LEU A 8 -4.57 -5.93 -3.72
N HIS A 9 -3.66 -5.82 -4.69
CA HIS A 9 -3.89 -5.04 -5.91
C HIS A 9 -5.09 -5.58 -6.71
N ARG A 10 -5.20 -6.92 -6.87
CA ARG A 10 -6.37 -7.54 -7.52
C ARG A 10 -7.67 -7.22 -6.79
N HIS A 11 -7.66 -7.26 -5.46
CA HIS A 11 -8.82 -6.90 -4.67
C HIS A 11 -9.22 -5.43 -4.87
N ALA A 12 -8.25 -4.51 -4.87
CA ALA A 12 -8.50 -3.10 -5.15
C ALA A 12 -9.13 -2.89 -6.54
N LEU A 13 -8.61 -3.55 -7.58
CA LEU A 13 -9.18 -3.52 -8.93
C LEU A 13 -10.64 -4.01 -8.96
N SER A 14 -10.93 -5.13 -8.29
CA SER A 14 -12.30 -5.68 -8.25
C SER A 14 -13.31 -4.73 -7.61
N ARG A 15 -12.88 -3.89 -6.66
CA ARG A 15 -13.77 -2.91 -6.00
C ARG A 15 -14.22 -1.78 -6.91
N VAL A 16 -13.48 -1.51 -7.98
CA VAL A 16 -13.82 -0.49 -8.99
C VAL A 16 -14.29 -1.11 -10.30
N GLY A 17 -14.58 -2.42 -10.32
CA GLY A 17 -15.00 -3.14 -11.54
C GLY A 17 -13.90 -3.27 -12.59
N ALA A 18 -12.63 -3.01 -12.24
CA ALA A 18 -11.52 -3.10 -13.18
C ALA A 18 -10.96 -4.53 -13.26
N ILE A 19 -10.55 -4.92 -14.46
CA ILE A 19 -9.90 -6.20 -14.73
C ILE A 19 -8.39 -5.96 -14.81
N LYS A 20 -7.62 -6.85 -14.18
CA LYS A 20 -6.16 -6.83 -14.27
C LYS A 20 -5.71 -7.30 -15.65
N THR A 21 -4.97 -6.46 -16.36
CA THR A 21 -4.53 -6.72 -17.75
C THR A 21 -3.06 -7.11 -17.89
N SER A 22 -2.22 -6.84 -16.88
CA SER A 22 -0.78 -7.15 -16.88
C SER A 22 -0.31 -7.65 -15.51
N LYS A 23 0.98 -7.96 -15.33
CA LYS A 23 1.49 -8.35 -14.00
C LYS A 23 1.41 -7.14 -13.05
N THR A 24 1.21 -7.40 -11.76
CA THR A 24 0.98 -6.32 -10.76
C THR A 24 2.09 -5.30 -10.77
N PHE A 25 3.34 -5.75 -10.76
CA PHE A 25 4.50 -4.86 -10.68
C PHE A 25 4.82 -4.15 -12.01
N GLU A 26 4.42 -4.74 -13.15
CA GLU A 26 4.45 -4.03 -14.44
C GLU A 26 3.43 -2.89 -14.45
N GLN A 27 2.22 -3.13 -13.93
CA GLN A 27 1.16 -2.13 -13.86
C GLN A 27 1.45 -1.01 -12.83
N LEU A 28 2.11 -1.35 -11.73
CA LEU A 28 2.45 -0.41 -10.67
C LEU A 28 3.76 0.35 -10.93
N GLY A 29 4.58 -0.06 -11.90
CA GLY A 29 5.79 0.68 -12.27
C GLY A 29 6.92 0.60 -11.26
N TYR A 30 6.92 -0.41 -10.37
CA TYR A 30 8.00 -0.68 -9.43
C TYR A 30 8.15 -2.18 -9.18
N THR A 31 9.30 -2.60 -8.68
CA THR A 31 9.65 -3.98 -8.32
C THR A 31 9.39 -4.28 -6.84
N VAL A 32 9.36 -5.56 -6.48
CA VAL A 32 9.23 -5.97 -5.06
C VAL A 32 10.38 -5.39 -4.22
N ASP A 33 11.59 -5.35 -4.76
CA ASP A 33 12.78 -4.85 -4.05
C ASP A 33 12.71 -3.33 -3.83
N GLU A 34 12.21 -2.58 -4.81
CA GLU A 34 11.95 -1.13 -4.64
C GLU A 34 10.90 -0.88 -3.57
N PHE A 35 9.84 -1.69 -3.53
CA PHE A 35 8.84 -1.62 -2.46
C PHE A 35 9.44 -1.93 -1.08
N VAL A 36 10.24 -2.98 -0.97
CA VAL A 36 10.92 -3.37 0.28
C VAL A 36 11.81 -2.23 0.76
N ARG A 37 12.71 -1.71 -0.09
CA ARG A 37 13.60 -0.59 0.24
C ARG A 37 12.82 0.68 0.60
N HIS A 38 11.72 0.95 -0.10
CA HIS A 38 10.86 2.10 0.17
C HIS A 38 10.22 2.04 1.56
N VAL A 39 9.75 0.86 1.96
CA VAL A 39 9.18 0.64 3.29
C VAL A 39 10.26 0.70 4.37
N GLU A 40 11.40 0.05 4.16
CA GLU A 40 12.53 0.04 5.12
C GLU A 40 13.03 1.43 5.47
N ARG A 41 13.15 2.32 4.48
CA ARG A 41 13.59 3.71 4.69
C ARG A 41 12.64 4.55 5.54
N GLN A 42 11.41 4.08 5.75
CA GLN A 42 10.37 4.79 6.50
C GLN A 42 10.05 4.12 7.84
N PHE A 43 10.81 3.10 8.26
CA PHE A 43 10.56 2.45 9.55
C PHE A 43 10.76 3.44 10.71
N HIS A 44 9.79 3.43 11.62
CA HIS A 44 9.89 4.12 12.90
C HIS A 44 10.75 3.30 13.88
N SER A 45 11.12 3.92 15.01
CA SER A 45 11.87 3.24 16.07
C SER A 45 11.17 1.95 16.51
N GLY A 46 11.91 0.83 16.55
CA GLY A 46 11.39 -0.49 16.90
C GLY A 46 10.62 -1.21 15.79
N MET A 47 10.46 -0.61 14.62
CA MET A 47 9.79 -1.23 13.47
C MET A 47 10.79 -1.97 12.58
N GLY A 48 10.43 -3.17 12.15
CA GLY A 48 11.24 -3.95 11.23
C GLY A 48 10.49 -5.12 10.61
N TRP A 49 11.17 -5.88 9.74
CA TRP A 49 10.57 -7.07 9.16
C TRP A 49 10.32 -8.18 10.19
N HIS A 50 11.03 -8.17 11.32
CA HIS A 50 10.87 -9.16 12.39
C HIS A 50 9.53 -9.02 13.14
N ASN A 51 8.87 -7.84 13.11
CA ASN A 51 7.60 -7.58 13.76
C ASN A 51 6.50 -7.13 12.78
N MET A 52 6.46 -7.70 11.58
CA MET A 52 5.43 -7.45 10.57
C MET A 52 3.98 -7.69 11.02
N SER A 53 3.75 -8.36 12.15
CA SER A 53 2.43 -8.51 12.77
C SER A 53 1.95 -7.24 13.48
N GLU A 54 2.87 -6.35 13.87
CA GLU A 54 2.59 -5.16 14.68
C GLU A 54 2.35 -3.90 13.82
N TRP A 55 2.80 -3.91 12.56
CA TRP A 55 2.63 -2.80 11.63
C TRP A 55 2.00 -3.24 10.31
N GLN A 56 1.49 -2.27 9.57
CA GLN A 56 0.80 -2.45 8.30
C GLN A 56 1.30 -1.45 7.27
N VAL A 57 1.08 -1.77 5.99
CA VAL A 57 1.30 -0.81 4.90
C VAL A 57 0.06 0.08 4.84
N ASP A 58 0.23 1.35 5.20
CA ASP A 58 -0.80 2.37 5.14
C ASP A 58 -0.80 3.07 3.79
N HIS A 59 -2.01 3.43 3.34
CA HIS A 59 -2.24 4.30 2.20
C HIS A 59 -2.44 5.74 2.72
N ILE A 60 -1.51 6.64 2.42
CA ILE A 60 -1.55 8.05 2.85
C ILE A 60 -2.87 8.70 2.37
N LEU A 61 -3.15 8.60 1.08
CA LEU A 61 -4.46 8.79 0.48
C LEU A 61 -5.22 7.47 0.55
N PRO A 62 -6.41 7.42 1.17
CA PRO A 62 -7.12 6.17 1.41
C PRO A 62 -7.41 5.38 0.14
N ALA A 63 -7.11 4.08 0.14
CA ALA A 63 -7.46 3.18 -0.97
C ALA A 63 -8.97 3.14 -1.28
N SER A 64 -9.82 3.46 -0.28
CA SER A 64 -11.27 3.56 -0.46
C SER A 64 -11.73 4.74 -1.30
N SER A 65 -10.84 5.67 -1.64
CA SER A 65 -11.14 6.82 -2.51
C SER A 65 -11.09 6.49 -4.00
N ALA A 66 -10.61 5.29 -4.37
CA ALA A 66 -10.51 4.87 -5.75
C ALA A 66 -11.88 4.74 -6.43
N ARG A 67 -12.00 5.25 -7.65
CA ARG A 67 -13.22 5.17 -8.48
C ARG A 67 -13.01 4.41 -9.79
N ASN A 68 -11.78 4.33 -10.27
CA ASN A 68 -11.42 3.70 -11.54
C ASN A 68 -10.06 2.99 -11.43
N LEU A 69 -9.62 2.42 -12.55
CA LEU A 69 -8.34 1.72 -12.68
C LEU A 69 -7.15 2.63 -12.36
N GLU A 70 -7.16 3.85 -12.89
CA GLU A 70 -6.11 4.84 -12.77
C GLU A 70 -5.91 5.25 -11.30
N ASP A 71 -7.00 5.46 -10.56
CA ASP A 71 -6.98 5.73 -9.13
C ASP A 71 -6.36 4.56 -8.36
N VAL A 72 -6.72 3.31 -8.69
CA VAL A 72 -6.14 2.13 -8.03
C VAL A 72 -4.63 2.06 -8.28
N ILE A 73 -4.18 2.34 -9.50
CA ILE A 73 -2.75 2.37 -9.83
C ILE A 73 -2.05 3.48 -9.05
N ALA A 74 -2.59 4.70 -9.07
CA ALA A 74 -2.04 5.88 -8.41
C ALA A 74 -1.96 5.69 -6.89
N LEU A 75 -3.02 5.19 -6.27
CA LEU A 75 -3.08 4.95 -4.82
C LEU A 75 -2.14 3.83 -4.38
N ASN A 76 -1.79 2.89 -5.25
CA ASN A 76 -0.82 1.83 -4.93
C ASN A 76 0.62 2.17 -5.35
N GLN A 77 0.91 3.41 -5.78
CA GLN A 77 2.29 3.87 -6.01
C GLN A 77 3.07 4.02 -4.71
N LEU A 78 4.38 3.84 -4.76
CA LEU A 78 5.26 3.95 -3.58
C LEU A 78 5.08 5.29 -2.85
N SER A 79 4.92 6.40 -3.57
CA SER A 79 4.69 7.73 -2.97
C SER A 79 3.46 7.84 -2.08
N ASN A 80 2.49 6.91 -2.22
CA ASN A 80 1.29 6.85 -1.40
C ASN A 80 1.34 5.76 -0.32
N LEU A 81 2.41 4.97 -0.26
CA LEU A 81 2.56 3.85 0.67
C LEU A 81 3.63 4.16 1.73
N ARG A 82 3.30 3.87 2.99
CA ARG A 82 4.25 3.95 4.12
C ARG A 82 3.98 2.81 5.11
N PRO A 83 4.96 2.41 5.93
CA PRO A 83 4.65 1.61 7.09
C PRO A 83 3.98 2.47 8.17
N MET A 84 3.08 1.87 8.94
CA MET A 84 2.41 2.49 10.08
C MET A 84 2.07 1.41 11.10
N TRP A 85 2.16 1.71 12.40
CA TRP A 85 1.75 0.74 13.42
C TRP A 85 0.27 0.38 13.24
N ALA A 86 -0.06 -0.90 13.42
CA ALA A 86 -1.41 -1.40 13.15
C ALA A 86 -2.45 -0.66 14.00
N GLU A 87 -2.12 -0.33 15.24
CA GLU A 87 -2.98 0.47 16.13
C GLU A 87 -3.26 1.87 15.57
N GLU A 88 -2.22 2.57 15.11
CA GLU A 88 -2.34 3.91 14.52
C GLU A 88 -3.15 3.88 13.22
N ASN A 89 -2.89 2.89 12.36
CA ASN A 89 -3.60 2.71 11.11
C ASN A 89 -5.10 2.43 11.36
N ASN A 90 -5.41 1.59 12.34
CA ASN A 90 -6.78 1.30 12.75
C ASN A 90 -7.51 2.54 13.29
N LYS A 91 -6.81 3.41 14.03
CA LYS A 91 -7.35 4.70 14.49
C LYS A 91 -7.57 5.67 13.33
N LYS A 92 -6.65 5.72 12.35
CA LYS A 92 -6.72 6.57 11.14
C LYS A 92 -7.91 6.24 10.24
N LYS A 93 -8.27 4.95 10.10
CA LYS A 93 -9.32 4.48 9.18
C LYS A 93 -9.11 5.01 7.74
N ASN A 94 -10.12 5.63 7.16
CA ASN A 94 -10.10 6.22 5.81
C ASN A 94 -9.81 7.73 5.83
N SER A 95 -9.24 8.27 6.91
CA SER A 95 -8.83 9.66 6.96
C SER A 95 -7.41 9.83 6.41
N ARG A 96 -7.15 10.96 5.77
CA ARG A 96 -5.77 11.40 5.48
C ARG A 96 -5.22 12.01 6.76
N THR A 97 -4.10 11.51 7.25
CA THR A 97 -3.35 12.22 8.29
C THR A 97 -2.32 13.10 7.60
N SER A 98 -2.34 14.39 7.91
CA SER A 98 -1.18 15.24 7.66
C SER A 98 -0.06 14.67 8.53
N LEU A 99 1.01 14.19 7.91
CA LEU A 99 2.26 13.95 8.62
C LEU A 99 2.63 15.29 9.29
N LEU A 100 2.67 15.32 10.63
CA LEU A 100 3.39 16.36 11.37
C LEU A 100 4.88 16.08 11.28
#